data_AF-A0A424Q6Z1-F1
#
_entry.id   AF-A0A424Q6Z1-F1
#
_cell.length_a   1.000
_cell.length_b   1.000
_cell.length_c   1.000
_cell.angle_alpha   90.00
_cell.angle_beta   90.00
_cell.angle_gamma   90.00
#
_symmetry.space_group_name_H-M   'P 1'
#
loop_
_entity.id
_entity.type
_entity.pdbx_description
1 polymer ?
#
loop_
_entity_poly.entity_id
_entity_poly.type
_entity_poly.pdbx_seq_one_letter_code
_entity_poly.pdbx_strand_id
1 'polypeptide(L)'
;TYEYFCEAIMNDDCSFGTGTQSADDNVLVNTLTGNEAAVGYFGFAYYVENTATLSASAVKNADGNYVSPSGSTVADGTYNPLSRPLFMNLNVGDLDKTAPFLNFGYGDGGDVLVEGTGYVPLTSDNEAVMRDRIAMSTYQTECGPDGAIAIAGSSTVLPLAEAWAQRYDADCSGSDITVEGGGSSSGAGRVCANSEKGTPVDIGDMSREWKTTEADRGADGYTMSCLKGDTTRKAVQIVVAYDGLSVVMKKGGVAEACVNALGGLTPDQLRYIFSGNTTVELAANGWDSSSLGNPDGDEIREWSDLSSDCGTDTIVLAYPDAESGTFEYFCEAIMHEECTFGTGTQSADDNVLVNTLTGDGAAVGYFGYAYYIKNTATLAAAPVMNSAGDYVSPEADSVADGSYNPLARPIFMNLHTAGLSKTAPFLQFGFSNIGDSLVESVGYVPIPDSVKKQMLGRLVGETAVCGVNDIIINEIHQDGEPEDYIELKNVGSAACSLHGWHIADGGTYDSNDPSSSTGFTITGYALGVGEYWLGYEDEVESFTFGLSKGGEDVYLIAPDGTVVDQVTAGSYGDDGNSVNNCGSSDESATPSPGADNNCS
;
A
#
# COMPACT_ATOMS: atom_id res chain seq x y z
N THR A 1 -15.37 -24.47 6.94
CA THR A 1 -16.24 -24.52 5.74
C THR A 1 -17.58 -23.86 6.01
N TYR A 2 -18.40 -24.34 6.96
CA TYR A 2 -19.70 -23.74 7.29
C TYR A 2 -19.61 -22.26 7.68
N GLU A 3 -18.80 -21.92 8.69
CA GLU A 3 -18.64 -20.53 9.17
C GLU A 3 -18.20 -19.60 8.05
N TYR A 4 -17.18 -20.01 7.28
CA TYR A 4 -16.70 -19.22 6.16
C TYR A 4 -17.75 -19.04 5.05
N PHE A 5 -18.53 -20.07 4.72
CA PHE A 5 -19.60 -19.92 3.74
C PHE A 5 -20.69 -18.97 4.25
N CYS A 6 -20.99 -18.98 5.55
CA CYS A 6 -21.89 -17.97 6.12
C CYS A 6 -21.35 -16.56 5.97
N GLU A 7 -20.09 -16.34 6.35
CA GLU A 7 -19.44 -15.04 6.27
C GLU A 7 -19.37 -14.55 4.82
N ALA A 8 -18.77 -15.35 3.94
CA ALA A 8 -18.44 -14.98 2.57
C ALA A 8 -19.63 -14.93 1.61
N ILE A 9 -20.64 -15.80 1.80
CA ILE A 9 -21.78 -15.91 0.86
C ILE A 9 -23.08 -15.42 1.48
N MET A 10 -23.29 -15.66 2.77
CA MET A 10 -24.53 -15.30 3.44
C MET A 10 -24.45 -13.98 4.20
N ASN A 11 -23.31 -13.27 4.16
CA ASN A 11 -23.07 -12.03 4.91
C ASN A 11 -23.44 -12.18 6.40
N ASP A 12 -22.95 -13.26 7.02
CA ASP A 12 -23.23 -13.68 8.40
C ASP A 12 -24.68 -14.09 8.72
N ASP A 13 -25.62 -13.97 7.78
CA ASP A 13 -26.98 -14.48 7.92
C ASP A 13 -27.06 -15.97 7.59
N CYS A 14 -26.52 -16.81 8.48
CA CYS A 14 -26.47 -18.29 8.42
C CYS A 14 -27.85 -19.01 8.33
N SER A 15 -28.90 -18.36 7.85
CA SER A 15 -30.25 -18.85 7.70
C SER A 15 -30.41 -19.70 6.42
N PHE A 16 -29.91 -20.94 6.45
CA PHE A 16 -30.07 -21.87 5.32
C PHE A 16 -31.50 -22.39 5.17
N GLY A 17 -31.92 -22.63 3.93
CA GLY A 17 -33.13 -23.39 3.62
C GLY A 17 -33.08 -24.84 4.13
N THR A 18 -34.21 -25.54 4.10
CA THR A 18 -34.29 -26.93 4.55
C THR A 18 -33.41 -27.83 3.66
N GLY A 19 -32.49 -28.58 4.27
CA GLY A 19 -31.59 -29.49 3.56
C GLY A 19 -30.84 -30.43 4.50
N THR A 20 -30.01 -31.29 3.92
CA THR A 20 -29.08 -32.14 4.68
C THR A 20 -27.92 -31.29 5.18
N GLN A 21 -27.73 -31.22 6.49
CA GLN A 21 -26.57 -30.60 7.13
C GLN A 21 -25.75 -31.66 7.84
N SER A 22 -24.44 -31.66 7.63
CA SER A 22 -23.53 -32.62 8.22
C SER A 22 -22.15 -31.97 8.38
N ALA A 23 -21.46 -32.29 9.47
CA ALA A 23 -20.04 -31.98 9.63
C ALA A 23 -19.13 -33.03 8.94
N ASP A 24 -19.70 -34.17 8.53
CA ASP A 24 -19.04 -35.17 7.70
C ASP A 24 -19.40 -34.92 6.24
N ASP A 25 -18.42 -34.45 5.46
CA ASP A 25 -18.56 -34.10 4.05
C ASP A 25 -18.95 -35.32 3.19
N ASN A 26 -18.63 -36.56 3.60
CA ASN A 26 -19.07 -37.76 2.88
C ASN A 26 -20.60 -37.91 2.89
N VAL A 27 -21.28 -37.43 3.93
CA VAL A 27 -22.76 -37.42 3.96
C VAL A 27 -23.31 -36.45 2.92
N LEU A 28 -22.64 -35.32 2.70
CA LEU A 28 -23.02 -34.33 1.69
C LEU A 28 -22.76 -34.86 0.27
N VAL A 29 -21.59 -35.48 0.04
CA VAL A 29 -21.26 -36.17 -1.21
C VAL A 29 -22.29 -37.26 -1.54
N ASN A 30 -22.65 -38.10 -0.57
CA ASN A 30 -23.66 -39.15 -0.75
C ASN A 30 -25.07 -38.56 -1.04
N THR A 31 -25.39 -37.41 -0.44
CA THR A 31 -26.65 -36.71 -0.72
C THR A 31 -26.72 -36.22 -2.16
N LEU A 32 -25.61 -35.66 -2.68
CA LEU A 32 -25.53 -35.15 -4.05
C LEU A 32 -25.53 -36.27 -5.08
N THR A 33 -24.74 -37.32 -4.85
CA THR A 33 -24.71 -38.50 -5.76
C THR A 33 -26.02 -39.29 -5.74
N GLY A 34 -26.78 -39.24 -4.65
CA GLY A 34 -28.09 -39.89 -4.54
C GLY A 34 -29.27 -39.09 -5.11
N ASN A 35 -29.07 -37.83 -5.50
CA ASN A 35 -30.14 -36.94 -5.97
C ASN A 35 -29.63 -35.99 -7.06
N GLU A 36 -29.98 -36.27 -8.32
CA GLU A 36 -29.58 -35.46 -9.49
C GLU A 36 -30.09 -34.01 -9.45
N ALA A 37 -31.07 -33.69 -8.61
CA ALA A 37 -31.59 -32.33 -8.44
C ALA A 37 -30.96 -31.58 -7.25
N ALA A 38 -30.01 -32.19 -6.52
CA ALA A 38 -29.39 -31.57 -5.36
C ALA A 38 -28.22 -30.66 -5.74
N VAL A 39 -28.04 -29.60 -4.95
CA VAL A 39 -26.87 -28.72 -4.96
C VAL A 39 -26.36 -28.61 -3.52
N GLY A 40 -25.05 -28.44 -3.34
CA GLY A 40 -24.42 -28.36 -2.03
C GLY A 40 -23.01 -27.82 -2.12
N TYR A 41 -22.42 -27.54 -0.97
CA TYR A 41 -21.04 -27.09 -0.81
C TYR A 41 -20.38 -27.91 0.30
N PHE A 42 -19.07 -28.15 0.17
CA PHE A 42 -18.23 -28.91 1.10
C PHE A 42 -16.76 -28.65 0.72
N GLY A 43 -15.80 -29.19 1.49
CA GLY A 43 -14.37 -28.94 1.24
C GLY A 43 -13.90 -29.40 -0.15
N PHE A 44 -12.98 -28.63 -0.76
CA PHE A 44 -12.48 -28.86 -2.12
C PHE A 44 -11.91 -30.27 -2.33
N ALA A 45 -11.15 -30.83 -1.38
CA ALA A 45 -10.62 -32.18 -1.53
C ALA A 45 -11.68 -33.27 -1.69
N TYR A 46 -12.81 -33.17 -1.00
CA TYR A 46 -13.91 -34.12 -1.19
C TYR A 46 -14.51 -34.02 -2.60
N TYR A 47 -14.47 -32.84 -3.22
CA TYR A 47 -14.85 -32.72 -4.63
C TYR A 47 -13.81 -33.40 -5.52
N VAL A 48 -12.50 -33.13 -5.31
CA VAL A 48 -11.40 -33.75 -6.06
C VAL A 48 -11.48 -35.28 -6.05
N GLU A 49 -11.73 -35.87 -4.88
CA GLU A 49 -11.91 -37.32 -4.69
C GLU A 49 -13.14 -37.91 -5.42
N ASN A 50 -14.13 -37.07 -5.74
CA ASN A 50 -15.43 -37.49 -6.29
C ASN A 50 -15.76 -36.87 -7.66
N THR A 51 -14.77 -36.33 -8.36
CA THR A 51 -14.90 -35.70 -9.71
C THR A 51 -15.51 -36.63 -10.77
N ALA A 52 -15.41 -37.95 -10.58
CA ALA A 52 -16.05 -38.92 -11.47
C ALA A 52 -17.59 -38.89 -11.43
N THR A 53 -18.17 -38.35 -10.34
CA THR A 53 -19.62 -38.38 -10.08
C THR A 53 -20.22 -37.01 -9.75
N LEU A 54 -19.37 -36.03 -9.39
CA LEU A 54 -19.78 -34.69 -9.05
C LEU A 54 -19.24 -33.69 -10.08
N SER A 55 -19.96 -32.59 -10.26
CA SER A 55 -19.50 -31.44 -11.05
C SER A 55 -19.55 -30.19 -10.19
N ALA A 56 -18.53 -29.34 -10.30
CA ALA A 56 -18.49 -28.04 -9.63
C ALA A 56 -18.97 -26.92 -10.55
N SER A 57 -19.69 -25.95 -9.97
CA SER A 57 -20.06 -24.72 -10.67
C SER A 57 -18.89 -23.74 -10.66
N ALA A 58 -18.70 -23.00 -11.75
CA ALA A 58 -17.93 -21.77 -11.68
C ALA A 58 -18.67 -20.72 -10.83
N VAL A 59 -17.92 -19.86 -10.15
CA VAL A 59 -18.47 -18.77 -9.34
C VAL A 59 -17.84 -17.46 -9.81
N LYS A 60 -18.63 -16.39 -9.82
CA LYS A 60 -18.15 -15.07 -10.18
C LYS A 60 -17.25 -14.55 -9.05
N ASN A 61 -15.98 -14.34 -9.33
CA ASN A 61 -15.01 -13.78 -8.39
C ASN A 61 -15.18 -12.24 -8.26
N ALA A 62 -14.40 -11.61 -7.38
CA ALA A 62 -14.42 -10.18 -7.14
C ALA A 62 -14.18 -9.35 -8.42
N ASP A 63 -13.30 -9.84 -9.31
CA ASP A 63 -12.94 -9.21 -10.59
C ASP A 63 -14.02 -9.40 -11.67
N GLY A 64 -15.06 -10.17 -11.34
CA GLY A 64 -16.22 -10.39 -12.17
C GLY A 64 -16.11 -11.55 -13.16
N ASN A 65 -15.07 -12.36 -13.05
CA ASN A 65 -14.83 -13.55 -13.86
C ASN A 65 -15.47 -14.80 -13.25
N TYR A 66 -16.06 -15.66 -14.08
CA TYR A 66 -16.55 -16.96 -13.61
C TYR A 66 -15.40 -17.98 -13.56
N VAL A 67 -14.89 -18.22 -12.35
CA VAL A 67 -13.76 -19.10 -12.10
C VAL A 67 -14.25 -20.45 -11.63
N SER A 68 -13.68 -21.55 -12.14
CA SER A 68 -13.96 -22.91 -11.66
C SER A 68 -12.94 -23.33 -10.59
N PRO A 69 -13.32 -24.17 -9.61
CA PRO A 69 -12.38 -24.61 -8.59
C PRO A 69 -11.37 -25.62 -9.18
N SER A 70 -10.09 -25.32 -9.03
CA SER A 70 -8.96 -26.20 -9.30
C SER A 70 -7.90 -26.05 -8.21
N GLY A 71 -6.87 -26.91 -8.20
CA GLY A 71 -5.73 -26.71 -7.31
C GLY A 71 -5.07 -25.35 -7.54
N SER A 72 -4.91 -24.93 -8.79
CA SER A 72 -4.34 -23.61 -9.13
C SER A 72 -5.21 -22.46 -8.64
N THR A 73 -6.49 -22.42 -9.01
CA THR A 73 -7.38 -21.29 -8.69
C THR A 73 -7.68 -21.16 -7.19
N VAL A 74 -7.48 -22.24 -6.43
CA VAL A 74 -7.54 -22.22 -4.97
C VAL A 74 -6.21 -21.75 -4.36
N ALA A 75 -5.06 -22.16 -4.92
CA ALA A 75 -3.73 -21.80 -4.43
C ALA A 75 -3.40 -20.31 -4.66
N ASP A 76 -3.77 -19.79 -5.83
CA ASP A 76 -3.54 -18.38 -6.22
C ASP A 76 -4.63 -17.43 -5.68
N GLY A 77 -5.73 -17.96 -5.13
CA GLY A 77 -6.82 -17.17 -4.56
C GLY A 77 -7.84 -16.62 -5.58
N THR A 78 -7.72 -16.94 -6.87
CA THR A 78 -8.62 -16.46 -7.92
C THR A 78 -10.03 -17.04 -7.82
N TYR A 79 -10.22 -18.19 -7.15
CA TYR A 79 -11.53 -18.78 -6.83
C TYR A 79 -12.22 -18.12 -5.62
N ASN A 80 -11.98 -16.84 -5.38
CA ASN A 80 -12.64 -16.07 -4.35
C ASN A 80 -14.15 -15.85 -4.68
N PRO A 81 -15.02 -15.68 -3.67
CA PRO A 81 -14.75 -15.72 -2.24
C PRO A 81 -14.87 -17.14 -1.65
N LEU A 82 -14.68 -18.20 -2.45
CA LEU A 82 -14.82 -19.59 -1.97
C LEU A 82 -13.48 -20.29 -1.72
N SER A 83 -12.37 -19.74 -2.21
CA SER A 83 -11.00 -20.03 -1.74
C SER A 83 -10.60 -19.05 -0.65
N ARG A 84 -9.80 -19.52 0.32
CA ARG A 84 -9.22 -18.67 1.37
C ARG A 84 -7.90 -19.24 1.87
N PRO A 85 -6.97 -18.37 2.31
CA PRO A 85 -5.82 -18.82 3.07
C PRO A 85 -6.24 -19.42 4.42
N LEU A 86 -5.45 -20.37 4.90
CA LEU A 86 -5.55 -20.89 6.26
C LEU A 86 -4.36 -20.36 7.07
N PHE A 87 -4.67 -19.72 8.20
CA PHE A 87 -3.66 -19.04 8.99
C PHE A 87 -3.19 -19.88 10.18
N MET A 88 -1.88 -19.90 10.39
CA MET A 88 -1.25 -20.30 11.64
C MET A 88 -0.60 -19.09 12.29
N ASN A 89 -1.27 -18.51 13.28
CA ASN A 89 -0.77 -17.32 13.97
C ASN A 89 0.35 -17.69 14.94
N LEU A 90 1.53 -17.11 14.73
CA LEU A 90 2.69 -17.33 15.59
C LEU A 90 2.76 -16.29 16.71
N ASN A 91 3.21 -16.73 17.89
CA ASN A 91 3.57 -15.79 18.94
C ASN A 91 4.96 -15.21 18.63
N VAL A 92 5.01 -13.90 18.40
CA VAL A 92 6.25 -13.16 18.07
C VAL A 92 7.35 -13.38 19.12
N GLY A 93 7.00 -13.54 20.41
CA GLY A 93 7.97 -13.78 21.48
C GLY A 93 8.58 -15.20 21.51
N ASP A 94 8.06 -16.13 20.70
CA ASP A 94 8.47 -17.54 20.68
C ASP A 94 8.89 -18.02 19.27
N LEU A 95 9.18 -17.08 18.35
CA LEU A 95 9.48 -17.39 16.94
C LEU A 95 10.63 -18.38 16.79
N ASP A 96 11.66 -18.33 17.62
CA ASP A 96 12.77 -19.28 17.63
C ASP A 96 12.32 -20.75 17.72
N LYS A 97 11.14 -21.01 18.32
CA LYS A 97 10.54 -22.34 18.47
C LYS A 97 9.57 -22.68 17.36
N THR A 98 8.79 -21.71 16.89
CA THR A 98 7.67 -21.94 15.96
C THR A 98 8.06 -21.75 14.50
N ALA A 99 8.97 -20.83 14.20
CA ALA A 99 9.49 -20.59 12.86
C ALA A 99 10.08 -21.87 12.21
N PRO A 100 10.88 -22.70 12.90
CA PRO A 100 11.38 -23.95 12.32
C PRO A 100 10.26 -24.92 11.92
N PHE A 101 9.13 -24.93 12.65
CA PHE A 101 7.99 -25.79 12.34
C PHE A 101 7.26 -25.34 11.07
N LEU A 102 7.01 -24.04 10.91
CA LEU A 102 6.44 -23.53 9.65
C LEU A 102 7.41 -23.69 8.48
N ASN A 103 8.71 -23.43 8.68
CA ASN A 103 9.72 -23.62 7.64
C ASN A 103 9.84 -25.07 7.16
N PHE A 104 9.53 -26.04 8.04
CA PHE A 104 9.38 -27.45 7.67
C PHE A 104 8.12 -27.68 6.80
N GLY A 105 7.00 -27.03 7.16
CA GLY A 105 5.75 -27.11 6.42
C GLY A 105 5.82 -26.57 4.98
N TYR A 106 6.66 -25.58 4.74
CA TYR A 106 6.93 -25.00 3.40
C TYR A 106 8.04 -25.73 2.62
N GLY A 107 8.58 -26.84 3.13
CA GLY A 107 9.63 -27.59 2.41
C GLY A 107 9.02 -28.66 1.49
N ASP A 108 9.80 -29.26 0.60
CA ASP A 108 9.34 -30.28 -0.37
C ASP A 108 8.53 -31.45 0.24
N GLY A 109 8.73 -31.76 1.53
CA GLY A 109 7.97 -32.78 2.25
C GLY A 109 6.66 -32.29 2.87
N GLY A 110 6.50 -30.99 3.03
CA GLY A 110 5.36 -30.32 3.64
C GLY A 110 4.18 -30.16 2.68
N ASP A 111 4.42 -29.76 1.43
CA ASP A 111 3.37 -29.69 0.40
C ASP A 111 2.67 -31.02 0.20
N VAL A 112 3.45 -32.10 0.16
CA VAL A 112 2.93 -33.47 0.08
C VAL A 112 2.02 -33.80 1.28
N LEU A 113 2.32 -33.26 2.47
CA LEU A 113 1.49 -33.42 3.65
C LEU A 113 0.23 -32.56 3.58
N VAL A 114 0.33 -31.32 3.09
CA VAL A 114 -0.83 -30.43 2.89
C VAL A 114 -1.81 -31.06 1.90
N GLU A 115 -1.33 -31.48 0.72
CA GLU A 115 -2.12 -32.22 -0.26
C GLU A 115 -2.70 -33.50 0.31
N GLY A 116 -1.87 -34.26 1.04
CA GLY A 116 -2.29 -35.51 1.69
C GLY A 116 -3.38 -35.35 2.75
N THR A 117 -3.58 -34.13 3.27
CA THR A 117 -4.68 -33.79 4.20
C THR A 117 -5.91 -33.20 3.49
N GLY A 118 -5.87 -33.06 2.17
CA GLY A 118 -6.96 -32.51 1.38
C GLY A 118 -7.01 -30.98 1.34
N TYR A 119 -5.89 -30.32 1.63
CA TYR A 119 -5.72 -28.89 1.42
C TYR A 119 -4.84 -28.64 0.20
N VAL A 120 -4.87 -27.42 -0.30
CA VAL A 120 -4.06 -26.99 -1.43
C VAL A 120 -2.81 -26.30 -0.87
N PRO A 121 -1.59 -26.71 -1.27
CA PRO A 121 -0.36 -26.02 -0.92
C PRO A 121 -0.37 -24.56 -1.35
N LEU A 122 0.44 -23.75 -0.69
CA LEU A 122 0.69 -22.40 -1.18
C LEU A 122 1.47 -22.45 -2.50
N THR A 123 1.34 -21.41 -3.31
CA THR A 123 2.26 -21.20 -4.43
C THR A 123 3.66 -20.87 -3.89
N SER A 124 4.71 -21.15 -4.66
CA SER A 124 6.09 -20.83 -4.28
C SER A 124 6.26 -19.36 -3.88
N ASP A 125 5.56 -18.44 -4.55
CA ASP A 125 5.59 -17.01 -4.26
C ASP A 125 4.97 -16.71 -2.89
N ASN A 126 3.79 -17.27 -2.63
CA ASN A 126 3.13 -17.13 -1.34
C ASN A 126 3.96 -17.75 -0.21
N GLU A 127 4.64 -18.87 -0.46
CA GLU A 127 5.57 -19.45 0.50
C GLU A 127 6.79 -18.57 0.76
N ALA A 128 7.40 -18.00 -0.28
CA ALA A 128 8.52 -17.07 -0.15
C ALA A 128 8.12 -15.86 0.70
N VAL A 129 6.98 -15.24 0.41
CA VAL A 129 6.42 -14.14 1.21
C VAL A 129 6.24 -14.56 2.67
N MET A 130 5.70 -15.76 2.95
CA MET A 130 5.53 -16.22 4.33
C MET A 130 6.87 -16.53 5.02
N ARG A 131 7.85 -17.08 4.30
CA ARG A 131 9.20 -17.36 4.82
C ARG A 131 9.95 -16.07 5.13
N ASP A 132 9.81 -15.05 4.29
CA ASP A 132 10.41 -13.74 4.51
C ASP A 132 9.78 -13.05 5.74
N ARG A 133 8.45 -13.12 5.89
CA ARG A 133 7.77 -12.66 7.11
C ARG A 133 8.34 -13.31 8.39
N ILE A 134 8.63 -14.61 8.34
CA ILE A 134 9.26 -15.35 9.45
C ILE A 134 10.71 -14.91 9.66
N ALA A 135 11.53 -14.84 8.60
CA ALA A 135 12.94 -14.48 8.69
C ALA A 135 13.13 -13.06 9.23
N MET A 136 12.37 -12.09 8.72
CA MET A 136 12.39 -10.69 9.14
C MET A 136 11.85 -10.47 10.57
N SER A 137 11.04 -11.41 11.10
CA SER A 137 10.60 -11.38 12.51
C SER A 137 11.63 -11.89 13.52
N THR A 138 12.71 -12.54 13.05
CA THR A 138 13.89 -12.94 13.86
C THR A 138 15.05 -11.95 13.76
N TYR A 139 14.85 -10.83 13.04
CA TYR A 139 15.84 -9.78 12.84
C TYR A 139 16.31 -9.19 14.18
N GLN A 140 17.62 -9.28 14.42
CA GLN A 140 18.26 -8.52 15.49
C GLN A 140 18.50 -7.10 14.99
N THR A 141 17.99 -6.10 15.70
CA THR A 141 18.18 -4.69 15.36
C THR A 141 19.67 -4.37 15.21
N GLU A 142 20.10 -3.99 14.00
CA GLU A 142 21.46 -3.50 13.77
C GLU A 142 21.59 -2.07 14.30
N CYS A 143 22.21 -1.92 15.47
CA CYS A 143 22.41 -0.62 16.09
C CYS A 143 23.49 0.20 15.38
N GLY A 144 23.16 1.45 15.08
CA GLY A 144 24.11 2.48 14.67
C GLY A 144 25.12 2.87 15.77
N PRO A 145 26.05 3.78 15.47
CA PRO A 145 27.02 4.26 16.44
C PRO A 145 26.34 4.98 17.61
N ASP A 146 26.93 4.86 18.81
CA ASP A 146 26.48 5.58 20.00
C ASP A 146 26.35 7.10 19.74
N GLY A 147 25.25 7.69 20.20
CA GLY A 147 25.00 9.12 20.08
C GLY A 147 23.54 9.48 20.07
N ALA A 148 23.27 10.77 20.32
CA ALA A 148 21.91 11.28 20.31
C ALA A 148 21.39 11.49 18.88
N ILE A 149 20.15 11.10 18.59
CA ILE A 149 19.44 11.43 17.35
C ILE A 149 18.32 12.41 17.70
N ALA A 150 18.35 13.59 17.10
CA ALA A 150 17.27 14.56 17.24
C ALA A 150 16.32 14.50 16.03
N ILE A 151 15.03 14.37 16.30
CA ILE A 151 13.95 14.29 15.31
C ILE A 151 12.95 15.39 15.62
N ALA A 152 12.49 16.12 14.61
CA ALA A 152 11.36 17.02 14.81
C ALA A 152 10.56 17.32 13.55
N GLY A 153 9.27 17.64 13.71
CA GLY A 153 8.47 18.18 12.62
C GLY A 153 6.99 17.86 12.72
N SER A 154 6.44 17.23 11.68
CA SER A 154 5.01 16.97 11.50
C SER A 154 4.38 16.28 12.70
N SER A 155 3.25 16.84 13.17
CA SER A 155 2.32 16.24 14.14
C SER A 155 1.72 14.92 13.64
N THR A 156 1.55 14.76 12.33
CA THR A 156 1.14 13.50 11.72
C THR A 156 2.25 12.46 11.79
N VAL A 157 3.52 12.82 11.62
CA VAL A 157 4.61 11.84 11.67
C VAL A 157 5.02 11.51 13.11
N LEU A 158 4.73 12.42 14.05
CA LEU A 158 5.14 12.34 15.45
C LEU A 158 4.84 10.98 16.13
N PRO A 159 3.62 10.40 16.03
CA PRO A 159 3.32 9.12 16.67
C PRO A 159 4.21 7.98 16.14
N LEU A 160 4.48 7.97 14.83
CA LEU A 160 5.36 6.98 14.21
C LEU A 160 6.81 7.15 14.68
N ALA A 161 7.31 8.40 14.64
CA ALA A 161 8.66 8.71 15.07
C ALA A 161 8.89 8.35 16.54
N GLU A 162 7.92 8.61 17.43
CA GLU A 162 7.96 8.23 18.85
C GLU A 162 7.96 6.71 19.03
N ALA A 163 7.09 5.99 18.32
CA ALA A 163 7.00 4.54 18.40
C ALA A 163 8.31 3.85 17.94
N TRP A 164 8.86 4.29 16.80
CA TRP A 164 10.15 3.81 16.31
C TRP A 164 11.29 4.18 17.26
N ALA A 165 11.35 5.42 17.74
CA ALA A 165 12.37 5.88 18.68
C ALA A 165 12.36 5.05 19.97
N GLN A 166 11.20 4.87 20.59
CA GLN A 166 11.05 4.12 21.84
C GLN A 166 11.53 2.67 21.67
N ARG A 167 11.16 2.02 20.56
CA ARG A 167 11.56 0.63 20.32
C ARG A 167 13.04 0.51 19.98
N TYR A 168 13.57 1.40 19.15
CA TYR A 168 14.98 1.40 18.79
C TYR A 168 15.88 1.68 20.00
N ASP A 169 15.54 2.64 20.86
CA ASP A 169 16.29 2.91 22.10
C ASP A 169 16.27 1.72 23.08
N ALA A 170 15.19 0.94 23.09
CA ALA A 170 15.11 -0.28 23.89
C ALA A 170 16.04 -1.38 23.37
N ASP A 171 16.19 -1.49 22.05
CA ASP A 171 17.06 -2.48 21.40
C ASP A 171 18.53 -2.01 21.32
N CYS A 172 18.78 -0.70 21.29
CA CYS A 172 20.07 -0.06 21.07
C CYS A 172 20.47 0.87 22.22
N SER A 173 21.01 0.32 23.31
CA SER A 173 21.34 1.10 24.53
C SER A 173 22.34 2.27 24.38
N GLY A 174 22.95 2.43 23.21
CA GLY A 174 23.88 3.53 22.87
C GLY A 174 23.21 4.73 22.20
N SER A 175 21.94 4.62 21.80
CA SER A 175 21.17 5.74 21.24
C SER A 175 20.44 6.54 22.33
N ASP A 176 20.25 7.83 22.05
CA ASP A 176 19.45 8.76 22.85
C ASP A 176 18.57 9.55 21.88
N ILE A 177 17.34 9.09 21.65
CA ILE A 177 16.48 9.66 20.61
C ILE A 177 15.50 10.66 21.23
N THR A 178 15.52 11.89 20.74
CA THR A 178 14.55 12.93 21.12
C THR A 178 13.65 13.24 19.94
N VAL A 179 12.34 13.17 20.14
CA VAL A 179 11.32 13.47 19.13
C VAL A 179 10.49 14.67 19.57
N GLU A 180 10.30 15.65 18.68
CA GLU A 180 9.53 16.86 18.97
C GLU A 180 8.57 17.22 17.81
N GLY A 181 7.32 17.56 18.13
CA GLY A 181 6.39 18.11 17.13
C GLY A 181 6.73 19.53 16.67
N GLY A 182 5.87 20.11 15.83
CA GLY A 182 6.00 21.49 15.33
C GLY A 182 5.51 21.75 13.90
N GLY A 183 5.00 20.72 13.21
CA GLY A 183 4.50 20.79 11.84
C GLY A 183 5.59 20.61 10.79
N SER A 184 5.20 20.24 9.56
CA SER A 184 6.14 19.92 8.46
C SER A 184 7.10 21.07 8.12
N SER A 185 6.65 22.33 8.25
CA SER A 185 7.51 23.50 8.01
C SER A 185 8.55 23.72 9.13
N SER A 186 8.31 23.19 10.33
CA SER A 186 9.29 23.14 11.41
C SER A 186 10.34 22.06 11.12
N GLY A 187 9.91 20.86 10.71
CA GLY A 187 10.81 19.76 10.34
C GLY A 187 11.78 20.16 9.22
N ALA A 188 11.25 20.69 8.11
CA ALA A 188 12.05 21.21 6.99
C ALA A 188 13.08 22.27 7.44
N GLY A 189 12.66 23.21 8.28
CA GLY A 189 13.56 24.25 8.76
C GLY A 189 14.62 23.75 9.74
N ARG A 190 14.26 22.87 10.67
CA ARG A 190 15.18 22.37 11.70
C ARG A 190 16.23 21.43 11.11
N VAL A 191 15.89 20.58 10.13
CA VAL A 191 16.91 19.79 9.42
C VAL A 191 17.85 20.67 8.58
N CYS A 192 17.39 21.86 8.17
CA CYS A 192 18.20 22.90 7.55
C CYS A 192 18.88 23.87 8.53
N ALA A 193 18.82 23.60 9.84
CA ALA A 193 19.36 24.49 10.89
C ALA A 193 18.85 25.95 10.82
N ASN A 194 17.62 26.16 10.36
CA ASN A 194 16.96 27.45 10.39
C ASN A 194 16.53 27.80 11.83
N SER A 195 17.25 28.74 12.45
CA SER A 195 17.01 29.17 13.83
C SER A 195 15.63 29.79 14.06
N GLU A 196 14.92 30.25 13.02
CA GLU A 196 13.54 30.70 13.10
C GLU A 196 12.55 29.55 13.37
N LYS A 197 12.95 28.31 13.08
CA LYS A 197 12.12 27.11 13.24
C LYS A 197 12.48 26.27 14.47
N GLY A 198 13.61 26.53 15.10
CA GLY A 198 14.02 25.90 16.36
C GLY A 198 15.45 25.36 16.33
N THR A 199 15.76 24.48 17.26
CA THR A 199 17.08 23.84 17.37
C THR A 199 17.28 22.89 16.17
N PRO A 200 18.48 22.88 15.55
CA PRO A 200 18.76 21.95 14.46
C PRO A 200 18.57 20.50 14.86
N VAL A 201 18.06 19.68 13.94
CA VAL A 201 17.81 18.24 14.13
C VAL A 201 18.56 17.42 13.08
N ASP A 202 18.61 16.11 13.30
CA ASP A 202 19.17 15.15 12.35
C ASP A 202 18.12 14.67 11.35
N ILE A 203 16.86 14.55 11.80
CA ILE A 203 15.72 14.12 11.00
C ILE A 203 14.59 15.17 11.09
N GLY A 204 14.16 15.66 9.93
CA GLY A 204 13.02 16.58 9.79
C GLY A 204 11.78 15.84 9.31
N ASP A 205 10.79 15.70 10.17
CA ASP A 205 9.56 14.97 9.87
C ASP A 205 8.57 15.85 9.10
N MET A 206 7.97 15.30 8.03
CA MET A 206 7.09 16.03 7.14
C MET A 206 5.96 15.15 6.64
N SER A 207 4.73 15.65 6.63
CA SER A 207 3.55 14.99 6.05
C SER A 207 3.13 15.63 4.72
N ARG A 208 4.09 16.25 4.05
CA ARG A 208 3.96 16.89 2.74
C ARG A 208 5.32 17.01 2.10
N GLU A 209 5.32 17.26 0.81
CA GLU A 209 6.52 17.57 0.05
C GLU A 209 7.17 18.90 0.47
N TRP A 210 8.46 19.07 0.15
CA TRP A 210 9.19 20.32 0.35
C TRP A 210 8.59 21.47 -0.45
N LYS A 211 8.49 22.66 0.15
CA LYS A 211 8.15 23.87 -0.58
C LYS A 211 9.39 24.36 -1.34
N THR A 212 9.18 24.94 -2.53
CA THR A 212 10.25 25.60 -3.32
C THR A 212 10.95 26.76 -2.61
N THR A 213 10.39 27.24 -1.50
CA THR A 213 10.99 28.28 -0.65
C THR A 213 11.79 27.72 0.55
N GLU A 214 11.78 26.40 0.74
CA GLU A 214 12.47 25.69 1.83
C GLU A 214 13.76 25.03 1.34
N ALA A 215 13.72 24.35 0.19
CA ALA A 215 14.88 23.70 -0.42
C ALA A 215 14.75 23.61 -1.96
N ASP A 216 15.89 23.52 -2.64
CA ASP A 216 15.98 23.10 -4.04
C ASP A 216 16.11 21.58 -4.11
N ARG A 217 15.24 20.93 -4.89
CA ARG A 217 15.31 19.48 -5.16
C ARG A 217 16.44 19.19 -6.15
N GLY A 218 17.29 18.24 -5.81
CA GLY A 218 18.39 17.75 -6.66
C GLY A 218 17.88 17.02 -7.90
N ALA A 219 18.79 16.77 -8.84
CA ALA A 219 18.49 15.99 -10.05
C ALA A 219 18.10 14.52 -9.74
N ASP A 220 18.45 14.03 -8.55
CA ASP A 220 18.03 12.74 -8.00
C ASP A 220 16.60 12.70 -7.49
N GLY A 221 15.91 13.84 -7.45
CA GLY A 221 14.51 13.90 -7.04
C GLY A 221 14.28 13.78 -5.53
N TYR A 222 15.27 13.41 -4.72
CA TYR A 222 15.12 13.20 -3.27
C TYR A 222 16.17 13.92 -2.39
N THR A 223 17.26 14.45 -2.96
CA THR A 223 18.20 15.29 -2.19
C THR A 223 17.74 16.74 -2.18
N MET A 224 17.50 17.28 -0.99
CA MET A 224 16.98 18.63 -0.78
C MET A 224 18.11 19.55 -0.30
N SER A 225 18.47 20.54 -1.12
CA SER A 225 19.48 21.56 -0.77
C SER A 225 18.81 22.74 -0.08
N CYS A 226 19.15 22.97 1.19
CA CYS A 226 18.49 23.95 2.04
C CYS A 226 18.63 25.40 1.50
N LEU A 227 17.50 26.12 1.40
CA LEU A 227 17.47 27.53 0.97
C LEU A 227 17.43 28.52 2.14
N LYS A 228 17.07 28.05 3.34
CA LYS A 228 17.01 28.85 4.58
C LYS A 228 17.73 28.14 5.72
N GLY A 229 18.25 28.93 6.66
CA GLY A 229 19.12 28.40 7.73
C GLY A 229 20.56 28.25 7.25
N ASP A 230 21.14 27.08 7.47
CA ASP A 230 22.46 26.72 6.93
C ASP A 230 22.29 26.16 5.50
N THR A 231 22.54 27.00 4.51
CA THR A 231 22.40 26.64 3.08
C THR A 231 23.49 25.69 2.57
N THR A 232 24.42 25.26 3.43
CA THR A 232 25.37 24.18 3.11
C THR A 232 24.81 22.79 3.44
N ARG A 233 23.74 22.72 4.24
CA ARG A 233 23.08 21.46 4.60
C ARG A 233 22.24 20.93 3.47
N LYS A 234 22.17 19.60 3.39
CA LYS A 234 21.27 18.86 2.51
C LYS A 234 20.53 17.81 3.32
N ALA A 235 19.32 17.49 2.91
CA ALA A 235 18.55 16.39 3.46
C ALA A 235 18.23 15.35 2.37
N VAL A 236 18.17 14.08 2.74
CA VAL A 236 17.63 12.99 1.91
C VAL A 236 16.19 12.76 2.35
N GLN A 237 15.24 12.87 1.43
CA GLN A 237 13.83 12.62 1.72
C GLN A 237 13.50 11.13 1.59
N ILE A 238 12.88 10.58 2.63
CA ILE A 238 12.50 9.17 2.72
C ILE A 238 10.99 9.10 2.97
N VAL A 239 10.25 8.38 2.13
CA VAL A 239 8.87 7.98 2.43
C VAL A 239 8.94 6.87 3.47
N VAL A 240 8.20 7.00 4.58
CA VAL A 240 8.28 6.04 5.69
C VAL A 240 7.00 5.22 5.89
N ALA A 241 5.85 5.75 5.49
CA ALA A 241 4.55 5.10 5.50
C ALA A 241 3.55 5.93 4.69
N TYR A 242 2.35 5.39 4.50
CA TYR A 242 1.20 6.15 4.02
C TYR A 242 0.20 6.42 5.14
N ASP A 243 -0.25 7.66 5.22
CA ASP A 243 -1.35 8.10 6.07
C ASP A 243 -2.62 8.14 5.22
N GLY A 244 -3.60 7.29 5.56
CA GLY A 244 -4.89 7.21 4.88
C GLY A 244 -6.03 7.54 5.84
N LEU A 245 -6.96 8.41 5.44
CA LEU A 245 -8.15 8.76 6.21
C LEU A 245 -9.39 8.11 5.63
N SER A 246 -10.14 7.36 6.42
CA SER A 246 -11.42 6.80 6.00
C SER A 246 -12.56 7.70 6.41
N VAL A 247 -13.40 8.11 5.45
CA VAL A 247 -14.72 8.71 5.74
C VAL A 247 -15.69 7.57 5.98
N VAL A 248 -16.30 7.50 7.16
CA VAL A 248 -17.04 6.34 7.65
C VAL A 248 -18.44 6.67 8.11
N MET A 249 -19.33 5.68 8.01
CA MET A 249 -20.69 5.71 8.53
C MET A 249 -21.11 4.35 9.04
N LYS A 250 -22.27 4.29 9.71
CA LYS A 250 -22.86 3.03 10.16
C LYS A 250 -23.24 2.14 8.99
N LYS A 251 -22.81 0.87 9.04
CA LYS A 251 -23.26 -0.17 8.12
C LYS A 251 -24.76 -0.44 8.30
N GLY A 252 -25.51 -0.47 7.21
CA GLY A 252 -26.97 -0.48 7.15
C GLY A 252 -27.64 0.84 7.53
N GLY A 253 -26.88 1.93 7.69
CA GLY A 253 -27.39 3.26 8.04
C GLY A 253 -27.99 4.02 6.86
N VAL A 254 -28.72 5.12 7.14
CA VAL A 254 -29.26 6.00 6.09
C VAL A 254 -28.15 6.76 5.36
N ALA A 255 -27.06 7.09 6.06
CA ALA A 255 -25.86 7.68 5.49
C ALA A 255 -25.22 6.76 4.45
N GLU A 256 -25.01 5.49 4.78
CA GLU A 256 -24.42 4.50 3.86
C GLU A 256 -25.34 4.29 2.64
N ALA A 257 -26.65 4.21 2.85
CA ALA A 257 -27.61 4.07 1.75
C ALA A 257 -27.53 5.26 0.76
N CYS A 258 -27.41 6.49 1.28
CA CYS A 258 -27.23 7.68 0.46
C CYS A 258 -25.90 7.65 -0.31
N VAL A 259 -24.78 7.41 0.37
CA VAL A 259 -23.45 7.35 -0.27
C VAL A 259 -23.38 6.27 -1.34
N ASN A 260 -23.97 5.09 -1.10
CA ASN A 260 -24.05 4.03 -2.10
C ASN A 260 -24.90 4.42 -3.31
N ALA A 261 -25.97 5.20 -3.12
CA ALA A 261 -26.78 5.72 -4.24
C ALA A 261 -26.01 6.76 -5.08
N LEU A 262 -25.12 7.52 -4.44
CA LEU A 262 -24.24 8.48 -5.12
C LEU A 262 -23.05 7.81 -5.83
N GLY A 263 -22.65 6.62 -5.38
CA GLY A 263 -21.42 5.93 -5.81
C GLY A 263 -20.16 6.39 -5.06
N GLY A 264 -20.29 7.33 -4.12
CA GLY A 264 -19.20 7.91 -3.34
C GLY A 264 -19.41 9.40 -3.05
N LEU A 265 -18.41 10.04 -2.44
CA LEU A 265 -18.43 11.47 -2.09
C LEU A 265 -17.31 12.23 -2.80
N THR A 266 -17.57 13.45 -3.24
CA THR A 266 -16.53 14.34 -3.77
C THR A 266 -15.86 15.14 -2.64
N PRO A 267 -14.63 15.66 -2.84
CA PRO A 267 -14.00 16.56 -1.87
C PRO A 267 -14.87 17.78 -1.52
N ASP A 268 -15.59 18.38 -2.48
CA ASP A 268 -16.51 19.49 -2.22
C ASP A 268 -17.76 19.05 -1.42
N GLN A 269 -18.27 17.84 -1.62
CA GLN A 269 -19.35 17.30 -0.78
C GLN A 269 -18.86 17.07 0.65
N LEU A 270 -17.67 16.49 0.83
CA LEU A 270 -17.06 16.35 2.15
C LEU A 270 -16.87 17.72 2.83
N ARG A 271 -16.38 18.71 2.08
CA ARG A 271 -16.23 20.08 2.59
C ARG A 271 -17.56 20.67 3.03
N TYR A 272 -18.64 20.46 2.27
CA TYR A 272 -19.99 20.87 2.66
C TYR A 272 -20.45 20.18 3.96
N ILE A 273 -20.34 18.86 4.01
CA ILE A 273 -20.77 17.99 5.11
C ILE A 273 -20.10 18.40 6.42
N PHE A 274 -18.78 18.56 6.41
CA PHE A 274 -17.99 18.79 7.63
C PHE A 274 -17.87 20.27 8.02
N SER A 275 -18.25 21.21 7.15
CA SER A 275 -18.10 22.65 7.41
C SER A 275 -19.17 23.22 8.34
N GLY A 276 -18.73 24.09 9.24
CA GLY A 276 -19.60 24.96 10.04
C GLY A 276 -19.85 26.33 9.40
N ASN A 277 -19.20 26.63 8.28
CA ASN A 277 -19.43 27.85 7.51
C ASN A 277 -20.78 27.77 6.76
N THR A 278 -21.40 28.93 6.56
CA THR A 278 -22.55 29.07 5.67
C THR A 278 -22.17 28.76 4.22
N THR A 279 -23.15 28.44 3.38
CA THR A 279 -22.92 28.20 1.94
C THR A 279 -22.26 29.40 1.23
N VAL A 280 -22.58 30.62 1.68
CA VAL A 280 -21.98 31.87 1.17
C VAL A 280 -20.50 31.97 1.54
N GLU A 281 -20.14 31.64 2.77
CA GLU A 281 -18.74 31.65 3.24
C GLU A 281 -17.93 30.53 2.56
N LEU A 282 -18.51 29.35 2.39
CA LEU A 282 -17.89 28.25 1.64
C LEU A 282 -17.59 28.66 0.20
N ALA A 283 -18.58 29.23 -0.51
CA ALA A 283 -18.40 29.69 -1.89
C ALA A 283 -17.33 30.80 -1.99
N ALA A 284 -17.25 31.70 -1.00
CA ALA A 284 -16.21 32.73 -0.93
C ALA A 284 -14.79 32.13 -0.80
N ASN A 285 -14.69 30.95 -0.19
CA ASN A 285 -13.45 30.19 0.00
C ASN A 285 -13.26 29.07 -1.04
N GLY A 286 -13.90 29.20 -2.20
CA GLY A 286 -13.65 28.37 -3.37
C GLY A 286 -14.31 26.99 -3.36
N TRP A 287 -15.32 26.76 -2.53
CA TRP A 287 -16.17 25.57 -2.59
C TRP A 287 -17.07 25.60 -3.83
N ASP A 288 -17.20 24.47 -4.52
CA ASP A 288 -18.11 24.34 -5.67
C ASP A 288 -19.52 23.94 -5.21
N SER A 289 -20.46 24.90 -5.25
CA SER A 289 -21.86 24.65 -4.91
C SER A 289 -22.57 23.68 -5.87
N SER A 290 -22.03 23.45 -7.07
CA SER A 290 -22.61 22.49 -8.02
C SER A 290 -22.36 21.02 -7.63
N SER A 291 -21.53 20.80 -6.61
CA SER A 291 -21.32 19.49 -5.99
C SER A 291 -22.56 18.94 -5.27
N LEU A 292 -23.57 19.78 -4.99
CA LEU A 292 -24.84 19.39 -4.38
C LEU A 292 -25.90 19.12 -5.45
N GLY A 293 -26.50 17.92 -5.43
CA GLY A 293 -27.52 17.51 -6.39
C GLY A 293 -28.93 18.03 -6.09
N ASN A 294 -29.23 18.40 -4.84
CA ASN A 294 -30.57 18.84 -4.44
C ASN A 294 -30.54 19.82 -3.24
N PRO A 295 -29.80 20.95 -3.32
CA PRO A 295 -29.77 21.92 -2.23
C PRO A 295 -31.14 22.61 -2.06
N ASP A 296 -31.63 22.69 -0.82
CA ASP A 296 -32.94 23.29 -0.52
C ASP A 296 -32.87 24.79 -0.18
N GLY A 297 -31.65 25.31 0.01
CA GLY A 297 -31.35 26.72 0.21
C GLY A 297 -31.42 27.19 1.67
N ASP A 298 -31.54 26.28 2.64
CA ASP A 298 -31.32 26.60 4.04
C ASP A 298 -29.87 26.27 4.49
N GLU A 299 -29.60 26.35 5.80
CA GLU A 299 -28.25 26.10 6.35
C GLU A 299 -28.22 24.86 7.27
N ILE A 300 -29.28 24.05 7.24
CA ILE A 300 -29.34 22.74 7.88
C ILE A 300 -28.71 21.76 6.89
N ARG A 301 -27.67 21.04 7.33
CA ARG A 301 -27.00 20.05 6.49
C ARG A 301 -27.80 18.75 6.54
N GLU A 302 -28.40 18.35 5.43
CA GLU A 302 -29.19 17.12 5.33
C GLU A 302 -28.65 16.22 4.21
N TRP A 303 -28.85 14.90 4.34
CA TRP A 303 -28.42 13.97 3.29
C TRP A 303 -29.13 14.25 1.95
N SER A 304 -30.37 14.77 1.99
CA SER A 304 -31.13 15.18 0.81
C SER A 304 -30.54 16.37 0.04
N ASP A 305 -29.61 17.13 0.63
CA ASP A 305 -28.90 18.21 -0.08
C ASP A 305 -28.00 17.64 -1.19
N LEU A 306 -27.41 16.47 -0.93
CA LEU A 306 -26.47 15.82 -1.84
C LEU A 306 -27.19 15.24 -3.07
N SER A 307 -28.37 14.67 -2.87
CA SER A 307 -29.22 14.12 -3.93
C SER A 307 -30.65 13.93 -3.46
N SER A 308 -31.62 14.07 -4.38
CA SER A 308 -33.03 13.75 -4.13
C SER A 308 -33.30 12.28 -3.82
N ASP A 309 -32.34 11.39 -4.12
CA ASP A 309 -32.42 9.96 -3.81
C ASP A 309 -32.04 9.64 -2.35
N CYS A 310 -31.53 10.63 -1.61
CA CYS A 310 -31.17 10.51 -0.21
C CYS A 310 -32.31 10.91 0.75
N GLY A 311 -32.24 10.43 2.00
CA GLY A 311 -33.21 10.77 3.04
C GLY A 311 -33.07 12.22 3.54
N THR A 312 -34.11 12.75 4.18
CA THR A 312 -34.14 14.10 4.78
C THR A 312 -33.60 14.12 6.21
N ASP A 313 -32.76 13.16 6.57
CA ASP A 313 -32.17 13.11 7.90
C ASP A 313 -31.05 14.16 7.99
N THR A 314 -31.05 14.93 9.07
CA THR A 314 -29.97 15.88 9.37
C THR A 314 -28.67 15.11 9.57
N ILE A 315 -27.60 15.60 8.97
CA ILE A 315 -26.27 15.02 9.07
C ILE A 315 -25.74 15.19 10.50
N VAL A 316 -25.27 14.09 11.09
CA VAL A 316 -24.62 14.08 12.41
C VAL A 316 -23.13 13.85 12.23
N LEU A 317 -22.30 14.73 12.79
CA LEU A 317 -20.84 14.65 12.61
C LEU A 317 -20.15 13.98 13.80
N ALA A 318 -19.16 13.12 13.52
CA ALA A 318 -18.19 12.60 14.48
C ALA A 318 -16.78 12.67 13.89
N TYR A 319 -15.86 13.44 14.49
CA TYR A 319 -14.53 13.63 13.93
C TYR A 319 -13.46 13.86 15.01
N PRO A 320 -12.17 13.68 14.69
CA PRO A 320 -11.09 13.90 15.65
C PRO A 320 -11.02 15.35 16.11
N ASP A 321 -10.50 15.59 17.31
CA ASP A 321 -10.27 16.96 17.78
C ASP A 321 -8.94 17.53 17.25
N ALA A 322 -8.71 18.82 17.50
CA ALA A 322 -7.56 19.56 16.98
C ALA A 322 -6.19 19.10 17.54
N GLU A 323 -6.15 18.18 18.52
CA GLU A 323 -4.91 17.58 18.99
C GLU A 323 -4.49 16.37 18.14
N SER A 324 -5.36 15.90 17.24
CA SER A 324 -5.10 14.77 16.33
C SER A 324 -4.44 15.20 15.02
N GLY A 325 -3.39 14.47 14.60
CA GLY A 325 -2.79 14.65 13.26
C GLY A 325 -3.77 14.33 12.11
N THR A 326 -4.77 13.51 12.35
CA THR A 326 -5.86 13.23 11.40
C THR A 326 -6.75 14.45 11.18
N PHE A 327 -7.02 15.23 12.24
CA PHE A 327 -7.76 16.49 12.11
C PHE A 327 -7.00 17.48 11.25
N GLU A 328 -5.69 17.66 11.52
CA GLU A 328 -4.83 18.56 10.75
C GLU A 328 -4.81 18.16 9.28
N TYR A 329 -4.70 16.87 8.97
CA TYR A 329 -4.69 16.43 7.59
C TYR A 329 -6.02 16.66 6.87
N PHE A 330 -7.15 16.26 7.46
CA PHE A 330 -8.46 16.50 6.84
C PHE A 330 -8.72 18.00 6.63
N CYS A 331 -8.27 18.82 7.58
CA CYS A 331 -8.27 20.26 7.49
C CYS A 331 -7.46 20.79 6.28
N GLU A 332 -6.26 20.28 6.06
CA GLU A 332 -5.44 20.62 4.88
C GLU A 332 -6.07 20.12 3.57
N ALA A 333 -6.47 18.85 3.52
CA ALA A 333 -6.87 18.15 2.29
C ALA A 333 -8.27 18.52 1.79
N ILE A 334 -9.23 18.74 2.71
CA ILE A 334 -10.65 18.94 2.38
C ILE A 334 -11.11 20.36 2.68
N MET A 335 -10.65 20.95 3.80
CA MET A 335 -11.18 22.23 4.28
C MET A 335 -10.40 23.45 3.75
N HIS A 336 -9.22 23.24 3.16
CA HIS A 336 -8.30 24.26 2.63
C HIS A 336 -7.80 25.26 3.69
N GLU A 337 -7.17 24.75 4.76
CA GLU A 337 -6.49 25.49 5.84
C GLU A 337 -7.38 26.37 6.77
N GLU A 338 -8.57 26.80 6.34
CA GLU A 338 -9.55 27.50 7.19
C GLU A 338 -10.62 26.54 7.76
N CYS A 339 -10.26 25.87 8.85
CA CYS A 339 -10.99 24.70 9.33
C CYS A 339 -12.04 25.04 10.39
N THR A 340 -13.15 25.61 9.91
CA THR A 340 -14.38 25.75 10.69
C THR A 340 -15.25 24.51 10.48
N PHE A 341 -15.25 23.59 11.44
CA PHE A 341 -16.10 22.40 11.37
C PHE A 341 -17.51 22.64 11.90
N GLY A 342 -18.47 21.86 11.40
CA GLY A 342 -19.85 21.82 11.87
C GLY A 342 -19.96 21.24 13.28
N THR A 343 -21.08 21.49 13.96
CA THR A 343 -21.28 20.97 15.32
C THR A 343 -21.42 19.45 15.30
N GLY A 344 -20.67 18.74 16.14
CA GLY A 344 -20.67 17.28 16.20
C GLY A 344 -19.94 16.74 17.42
N THR A 345 -19.76 15.41 17.47
CA THR A 345 -18.89 14.76 18.44
C THR A 345 -17.44 14.95 18.04
N GLN A 346 -16.63 15.57 18.91
CA GLN A 346 -15.20 15.75 18.72
C GLN A 346 -14.43 14.98 19.77
N SER A 347 -13.45 14.17 19.37
CA SER A 347 -12.59 13.45 20.32
C SER A 347 -11.32 12.92 19.68
N ALA A 348 -10.20 13.01 20.38
CA ALA A 348 -8.97 12.26 20.06
C ALA A 348 -9.08 10.75 20.33
N ASP A 349 -10.14 10.28 21.01
CA ASP A 349 -10.39 8.83 21.21
C ASP A 349 -11.35 8.32 20.13
N ASP A 350 -10.82 7.57 19.17
CA ASP A 350 -11.59 7.02 18.06
C ASP A 350 -12.75 6.13 18.52
N ASN A 351 -12.69 5.51 19.71
CA ASN A 351 -13.82 4.72 20.23
C ASN A 351 -15.04 5.61 20.51
N VAL A 352 -14.82 6.86 20.93
CA VAL A 352 -15.91 7.83 21.14
C VAL A 352 -16.57 8.15 19.80
N LEU A 353 -15.78 8.30 18.73
CA LEU A 353 -16.29 8.54 17.39
C LEU A 353 -17.08 7.34 16.86
N VAL A 354 -16.55 6.12 17.01
CA VAL A 354 -17.25 4.88 16.63
C VAL A 354 -18.56 4.70 17.38
N ASN A 355 -18.62 5.03 18.66
CA ASN A 355 -19.87 4.95 19.44
C ASN A 355 -20.93 5.91 18.90
N THR A 356 -20.56 7.12 18.48
CA THR A 356 -21.49 8.05 17.82
C THR A 356 -21.95 7.50 16.47
N LEU A 357 -21.02 7.04 15.64
CA LEU A 357 -21.32 6.50 14.31
C LEU A 357 -22.24 5.28 14.38
N THR A 358 -21.96 4.32 15.24
CA THR A 358 -22.79 3.12 15.39
C THR A 358 -24.13 3.40 16.08
N GLY A 359 -24.22 4.48 16.87
CA GLY A 359 -25.43 4.93 17.55
C GLY A 359 -26.47 5.57 16.64
N ASP A 360 -26.05 6.22 15.55
CA ASP A 360 -26.92 7.00 14.68
C ASP A 360 -26.71 6.65 13.20
N GLY A 361 -27.79 6.24 12.52
CA GLY A 361 -27.73 5.85 11.10
C GLY A 361 -27.48 7.03 10.15
N ALA A 362 -27.69 8.27 10.58
CA ALA A 362 -27.44 9.49 9.81
C ALA A 362 -26.04 10.07 10.07
N ALA A 363 -25.26 9.46 10.96
CA ALA A 363 -23.93 9.95 11.30
C ALA A 363 -22.89 9.61 10.23
N VAL A 364 -21.99 10.56 10.02
CA VAL A 364 -20.78 10.44 9.21
C VAL A 364 -19.59 11.01 9.97
N GLY A 365 -18.44 10.40 9.78
CA GLY A 365 -17.20 10.79 10.44
C GLY A 365 -15.98 10.43 9.64
N TYR A 366 -14.81 10.72 10.19
CA TYR A 366 -13.55 10.25 9.62
C TYR A 366 -12.54 9.92 10.71
N PHE A 367 -11.62 9.01 10.42
CA PHE A 367 -10.42 8.70 11.22
C PHE A 367 -9.43 7.87 10.37
N GLY A 368 -8.27 7.52 10.93
CA GLY A 368 -7.23 6.79 10.21
C GLY A 368 -7.69 5.40 9.70
N TYR A 369 -7.22 5.02 8.51
CA TYR A 369 -7.58 3.79 7.81
C TYR A 369 -7.38 2.54 8.67
N ALA A 370 -6.26 2.42 9.38
CA ALA A 370 -5.99 1.24 10.21
C ALA A 370 -6.98 1.10 11.39
N TYR A 371 -7.71 2.16 11.75
CA TYR A 371 -8.79 2.08 12.72
C TYR A 371 -10.12 1.66 12.06
N TYR A 372 -10.38 2.08 10.82
CA TYR A 372 -11.53 1.63 10.04
C TYR A 372 -11.50 0.13 9.79
N ILE A 373 -10.38 -0.43 9.35
CA ILE A 373 -10.25 -1.87 9.07
C ILE A 373 -10.59 -2.74 10.29
N LYS A 374 -10.34 -2.24 11.51
CA LYS A 374 -10.68 -2.93 12.77
C LYS A 374 -12.17 -2.89 13.12
N ASN A 375 -12.97 -2.07 12.41
CA ASN A 375 -14.38 -1.79 12.70
C ASN A 375 -15.33 -2.07 11.50
N THR A 376 -14.85 -2.71 10.43
CA THR A 376 -15.60 -3.03 9.20
C THR A 376 -16.83 -3.92 9.41
N ALA A 377 -16.90 -4.63 10.54
CA ALA A 377 -18.09 -5.37 10.94
C ALA A 377 -19.31 -4.47 11.19
N THR A 378 -19.09 -3.23 11.61
CA THR A 378 -20.16 -2.29 12.01
C THR A 378 -20.17 -0.97 11.24
N LEU A 379 -19.06 -0.62 10.60
CA LEU A 379 -18.90 0.60 9.83
C LEU A 379 -18.65 0.27 8.37
N ALA A 380 -19.09 1.17 7.51
CA ALA A 380 -18.76 1.23 6.09
C ALA A 380 -17.97 2.50 5.81
N ALA A 381 -17.08 2.47 4.81
CA ALA A 381 -16.37 3.65 4.35
C ALA A 381 -16.93 4.15 3.01
N ALA A 382 -16.95 5.47 2.83
CA ALA A 382 -17.33 6.11 1.60
C ALA A 382 -16.18 6.04 0.58
N PRO A 383 -16.43 5.60 -0.66
CA PRO A 383 -15.55 5.90 -1.78
C PRO A 383 -15.43 7.42 -1.94
N VAL A 384 -14.22 7.92 -2.21
CA VAL A 384 -13.96 9.35 -2.39
C VAL A 384 -13.40 9.60 -3.77
N MET A 385 -13.92 10.64 -4.42
CA MET A 385 -13.46 11.04 -5.75
C MET A 385 -12.01 11.54 -5.68
N ASN A 386 -11.13 10.90 -6.43
CA ASN A 386 -9.74 11.29 -6.58
C ASN A 386 -9.57 12.39 -7.64
N SER A 387 -8.33 12.86 -7.80
CA SER A 387 -7.99 13.89 -8.79
C SER A 387 -8.18 13.47 -10.25
N ALA A 388 -8.27 12.17 -10.56
CA ALA A 388 -8.61 11.64 -11.88
C ALA A 388 -10.13 11.63 -12.15
N GLY A 389 -10.94 11.81 -11.11
CA GLY A 389 -12.40 11.79 -11.18
C GLY A 389 -13.02 10.43 -10.84
N ASP A 390 -12.21 9.47 -10.40
CA ASP A 390 -12.65 8.13 -10.01
C ASP A 390 -12.99 8.07 -8.53
N TYR A 391 -14.06 7.36 -8.19
CA TYR A 391 -14.42 7.11 -6.79
C TYR A 391 -13.67 5.88 -6.27
N VAL A 392 -12.68 6.13 -5.43
CA VAL A 392 -11.79 5.09 -4.91
C VAL A 392 -12.17 4.79 -3.46
N SER A 393 -12.19 3.51 -3.07
CA SER A 393 -12.43 3.11 -1.67
C SER A 393 -11.13 3.11 -0.88
N PRO A 394 -11.15 3.40 0.43
CA PRO A 394 -9.96 3.25 1.26
C PRO A 394 -9.64 1.76 1.43
N GLU A 395 -8.55 1.32 0.83
CA GLU A 395 -7.99 -0.03 0.96
C GLU A 395 -6.48 0.08 1.20
N ALA A 396 -5.83 -0.99 1.64
CA ALA A 396 -4.40 -0.97 1.91
C ALA A 396 -3.63 -0.57 0.65
N ASP A 397 -4.01 -1.17 -0.48
CA ASP A 397 -3.39 -0.93 -1.79
C ASP A 397 -3.68 0.50 -2.26
N SER A 398 -4.94 0.94 -2.25
CA SER A 398 -5.30 2.30 -2.73
C SER A 398 -4.74 3.43 -1.86
N VAL A 399 -4.45 3.15 -0.59
CA VAL A 399 -3.74 4.08 0.30
C VAL A 399 -2.24 4.06 0.01
N ALA A 400 -1.65 2.88 -0.21
CA ALA A 400 -0.22 2.72 -0.43
C ALA A 400 0.26 3.18 -1.81
N ASP A 401 -0.55 3.00 -2.86
CA ASP A 401 -0.24 3.44 -4.23
C ASP A 401 -0.54 4.94 -4.45
N GLY A 402 -1.31 5.56 -3.56
CA GLY A 402 -1.71 6.97 -3.61
C GLY A 402 -2.94 7.26 -4.51
N SER A 403 -3.59 6.23 -5.06
CA SER A 403 -4.82 6.35 -5.86
C SER A 403 -6.01 6.88 -5.05
N TYR A 404 -6.02 6.70 -3.72
CA TYR A 404 -7.00 7.25 -2.78
C TYR A 404 -6.72 8.72 -2.36
N ASN A 405 -6.12 9.51 -3.24
CA ASN A 405 -5.97 10.96 -3.03
C ASN A 405 -7.35 11.67 -3.06
N PRO A 406 -7.56 12.78 -2.33
CA PRO A 406 -6.60 13.48 -1.48
C PRO A 406 -6.55 12.95 -0.03
N LEU A 407 -7.21 11.84 0.29
CA LEU A 407 -7.29 11.31 1.66
C LEU A 407 -6.22 10.28 2.00
N ALA A 408 -5.37 9.92 1.04
CA ALA A 408 -4.11 9.23 1.26
C ALA A 408 -2.93 10.14 0.90
N ARG A 409 -1.86 10.08 1.71
CA ARG A 409 -0.58 10.74 1.41
C ARG A 409 0.62 9.95 1.91
N PRO A 410 1.77 10.05 1.24
CA PRO A 410 3.03 9.63 1.82
C PRO A 410 3.39 10.55 2.99
N ILE A 411 4.00 9.97 4.02
CA ILE A 411 4.66 10.71 5.08
C ILE A 411 6.17 10.49 5.03
N PHE A 412 6.93 11.51 5.42
CA PHE A 412 8.35 11.62 5.13
C PHE A 412 9.19 11.85 6.38
N MET A 413 10.36 11.21 6.40
CA MET A 413 11.49 11.58 7.25
C MET A 413 12.61 12.15 6.38
N ASN A 414 13.13 13.33 6.73
CA ASN A 414 14.18 14.00 5.95
C ASN A 414 15.49 13.99 6.72
N LEU A 415 16.45 13.19 6.28
CA LEU A 415 17.68 12.93 7.04
C LEU A 415 18.80 13.86 6.56
N HIS A 416 19.45 14.56 7.50
CA HIS A 416 20.63 15.36 7.17
C HIS A 416 21.76 14.48 6.61
N THR A 417 22.24 14.77 5.40
CA THR A 417 23.17 13.91 4.65
C THR A 417 24.48 13.63 5.39
N ALA A 418 25.04 14.63 6.08
CA ALA A 418 26.28 14.45 6.83
C ALA A 418 26.11 13.60 8.12
N GLY A 419 24.87 13.31 8.51
CA GLY A 419 24.52 12.51 9.69
C GLY A 419 24.06 11.08 9.38
N LEU A 420 24.07 10.65 8.11
CA LEU A 420 23.49 9.36 7.68
C LEU A 420 24.08 8.14 8.37
N SER A 421 25.37 8.15 8.74
CA SER A 421 25.97 7.03 9.48
C SER A 421 25.31 6.78 10.84
N LYS A 422 24.66 7.81 11.41
CA LYS A 422 23.91 7.75 12.66
C LYS A 422 22.43 7.41 12.43
N THR A 423 21.81 7.99 11.40
CA THR A 423 20.36 7.92 11.18
C THR A 423 19.91 6.81 10.24
N ALA A 424 20.78 6.31 9.35
CA ALA A 424 20.42 5.24 8.43
C ALA A 424 20.08 3.91 9.15
N PRO A 425 20.80 3.48 10.20
CA PRO A 425 20.42 2.28 10.96
C PRO A 425 19.05 2.40 11.64
N PHE A 426 18.68 3.61 12.09
CA PHE A 426 17.35 3.89 12.64
C PHE A 426 16.24 3.71 11.58
N LEU A 427 16.46 4.20 10.35
CA LEU A 427 15.53 4.00 9.24
C LEU A 427 15.48 2.53 8.78
N GLN A 428 16.61 1.83 8.77
CA GLN A 428 16.66 0.38 8.50
C GLN A 428 15.84 -0.42 9.50
N PHE A 429 15.91 -0.07 10.78
CA PHE A 429 15.01 -0.62 11.78
C PHE A 429 13.54 -0.28 11.50
N GLY A 430 13.24 0.96 11.12
CA GLY A 430 11.87 1.39 10.78
C GLY A 430 11.24 0.59 9.62
N PHE A 431 12.05 0.13 8.67
CA PHE A 431 11.62 -0.73 7.56
C PHE A 431 11.69 -2.23 7.84
N SER A 432 11.98 -2.64 9.07
CA SER A 432 11.84 -4.04 9.50
C SER A 432 10.38 -4.39 9.79
N ASN A 433 10.04 -5.68 9.90
CA ASN A 433 8.70 -6.11 10.30
C ASN A 433 8.25 -5.57 11.67
N ILE A 434 9.21 -5.36 12.58
CA ILE A 434 8.92 -4.71 13.86
C ILE A 434 8.52 -3.25 13.62
N GLY A 435 9.25 -2.55 12.75
CA GLY A 435 8.94 -1.20 12.31
C GLY A 435 7.58 -1.09 11.62
N ASP A 436 7.25 -2.01 10.70
CA ASP A 436 5.93 -2.08 10.04
C ASP A 436 4.80 -2.34 11.04
N SER A 437 5.02 -3.25 12.00
CA SER A 437 4.04 -3.49 13.07
C SER A 437 3.78 -2.23 13.88
N LEU A 438 4.79 -1.37 14.05
CA LEU A 438 4.63 -0.08 14.71
C LEU A 438 3.89 0.93 13.82
N VAL A 439 4.15 0.97 12.51
CA VAL A 439 3.39 1.76 11.52
C VAL A 439 1.89 1.45 11.59
N GLU A 440 1.52 0.18 11.55
CA GLU A 440 0.12 -0.25 11.68
C GLU A 440 -0.47 0.08 13.05
N SER A 441 0.34 -0.03 14.11
CA SER A 441 -0.12 0.23 15.48
C SER A 441 -0.48 1.70 15.72
N VAL A 442 0.16 2.63 15.00
CA VAL A 442 -0.08 4.07 15.10
C VAL A 442 -1.09 4.60 14.10
N GLY A 443 -1.66 3.74 13.24
CA GLY A 443 -2.77 4.11 12.37
C GLY A 443 -2.45 4.15 10.86
N TYR A 444 -1.21 3.86 10.47
CA TYR A 444 -0.70 4.06 9.10
C TYR A 444 -0.54 2.74 8.34
N VAL A 445 -0.29 2.86 7.03
CA VAL A 445 -0.06 1.74 6.12
C VAL A 445 1.44 1.64 5.80
N PRO A 446 2.09 0.50 6.04
CA PRO A 446 3.47 0.26 5.63
C PRO A 446 3.63 0.41 4.11
N ILE A 447 4.78 0.95 3.68
CA ILE A 447 5.12 0.96 2.25
C ILE A 447 5.48 -0.46 1.76
N PRO A 448 5.26 -0.79 0.47
CA PRO A 448 5.69 -2.06 -0.11
C PRO A 448 7.21 -2.30 0.02
N ASP A 449 7.63 -3.57 0.04
CA ASP A 449 9.05 -3.93 0.19
C ASP A 449 9.95 -3.43 -0.95
N SER A 450 9.41 -3.35 -2.18
CA SER A 450 10.06 -2.71 -3.33
C SER A 450 10.41 -1.25 -3.04
N VAL A 451 9.44 -0.51 -2.50
CA VAL A 451 9.59 0.90 -2.10
C VAL A 451 10.53 1.02 -0.89
N LYS A 452 10.48 0.11 0.10
CA LYS A 452 11.46 0.10 1.21
C LYS A 452 12.88 -0.04 0.71
N LYS A 453 13.15 -0.97 -0.21
CA LYS A 453 14.48 -1.16 -0.81
C LYS A 453 14.95 0.11 -1.53
N GLN A 454 14.06 0.78 -2.24
CA GLN A 454 14.32 2.07 -2.87
C GLN A 454 14.68 3.15 -1.84
N MET A 455 13.86 3.29 -0.80
CA MET A 455 14.10 4.24 0.29
C MET A 455 15.43 3.98 1.00
N LEU A 456 15.76 2.72 1.28
CA LEU A 456 17.06 2.32 1.82
C LEU A 456 18.20 2.66 0.85
N GLY A 457 17.98 2.51 -0.45
CA GLY A 457 18.91 2.92 -1.51
C GLY A 457 19.30 4.40 -1.43
N ARG A 458 18.37 5.27 -1.05
CA ARG A 458 18.64 6.72 -0.88
C ARG A 458 19.57 7.01 0.31
N LEU A 459 19.63 6.12 1.29
CA LEU A 459 20.46 6.26 2.50
C LEU A 459 21.91 5.87 2.26
N VAL A 460 22.18 5.12 1.20
CA VAL A 460 23.53 4.70 0.82
C VAL A 460 24.21 5.85 0.06
N GLY A 461 24.64 6.88 0.80
CA GLY A 461 25.31 8.05 0.22
C GLY A 461 26.44 7.67 -0.73
N GLU A 462 26.66 8.45 -1.80
CA GLU A 462 27.65 8.21 -2.90
C GLU A 462 27.94 6.71 -3.19
N THR A 463 26.91 5.86 -3.24
CA THR A 463 27.07 4.58 -3.91
C THR A 463 27.37 4.90 -5.37
N ALA A 464 28.50 4.41 -5.87
CA ALA A 464 28.86 4.61 -7.27
C ALA A 464 27.69 4.12 -8.14
N VAL A 465 27.27 4.96 -9.08
CA VAL A 465 26.30 4.57 -10.11
C VAL A 465 26.83 3.30 -10.77
N CYS A 466 25.94 2.34 -10.98
CA CYS A 466 26.29 1.08 -11.64
C CYS A 466 27.00 1.35 -12.96
N GLY A 467 28.06 0.59 -13.25
CA GLY A 467 28.72 0.65 -14.54
C GLY A 467 27.81 0.10 -15.63
N VAL A 468 28.04 0.53 -16.87
CA VAL A 468 27.29 0.07 -18.06
C VAL A 468 27.35 -1.44 -18.32
N ASN A 469 28.19 -2.20 -17.61
CA ASN A 469 28.26 -3.67 -17.71
C ASN A 469 27.77 -4.36 -16.43
N ASP A 470 27.34 -3.61 -15.42
CA ASP A 470 26.91 -4.16 -14.13
C ASP A 470 25.41 -4.43 -14.11
N ILE A 471 24.62 -3.79 -14.99
CA ILE A 471 23.15 -3.92 -15.01
C ILE A 471 22.69 -4.42 -16.37
N ILE A 472 21.72 -5.33 -16.33
CA ILE A 472 21.00 -5.85 -17.50
C ILE A 472 19.50 -5.79 -17.25
N ILE A 473 18.71 -5.80 -18.33
CA ILE A 473 17.30 -6.17 -18.24
C ILE A 473 17.25 -7.69 -18.06
N ASN A 474 16.71 -8.14 -16.93
CA ASN A 474 16.64 -9.56 -16.58
C ASN A 474 15.33 -10.18 -17.09
N GLU A 475 14.22 -9.48 -16.89
CA GLU A 475 12.89 -9.97 -17.22
C GLU A 475 11.95 -8.81 -17.61
N ILE A 476 11.05 -9.06 -18.56
CA ILE A 476 9.95 -8.16 -18.92
C ILE A 476 8.66 -8.96 -19.06
N HIS A 477 7.58 -8.47 -18.48
CA HIS A 477 6.27 -9.08 -18.58
C HIS A 477 5.22 -8.06 -19.00
N GLN A 478 4.33 -8.46 -19.91
CA GLN A 478 3.33 -7.60 -20.54
C GLN A 478 1.89 -8.08 -20.27
N ASP A 479 1.71 -8.94 -19.27
CA ASP A 479 0.43 -9.63 -19.01
C ASP A 479 0.28 -10.13 -17.56
N GLY A 480 0.10 -9.25 -16.58
CA GLY A 480 -0.03 -9.66 -15.17
C GLY A 480 -0.95 -8.75 -14.33
N GLU A 481 -1.21 -9.19 -13.11
CA GLU A 481 -1.74 -8.36 -12.01
C GLU A 481 -0.69 -8.40 -10.89
N PRO A 482 0.09 -7.31 -10.67
CA PRO A 482 -0.04 -5.97 -11.27
C PRO A 482 0.30 -5.94 -12.78
N GLU A 483 -0.32 -4.99 -13.50
CA GLU A 483 -0.08 -4.74 -14.93
C GLU A 483 1.41 -4.44 -15.17
N ASP A 484 1.94 -5.01 -16.26
CA ASP A 484 3.28 -4.88 -16.85
C ASP A 484 4.47 -4.65 -15.90
N TYR A 485 5.49 -5.52 -15.94
CA TYR A 485 6.70 -5.28 -15.14
C TYR A 485 8.00 -5.38 -15.94
N ILE A 486 8.99 -4.63 -15.45
CA ILE A 486 10.36 -4.61 -15.93
C ILE A 486 11.27 -4.91 -14.75
N GLU A 487 12.15 -5.87 -14.93
CA GLU A 487 13.14 -6.26 -13.93
C GLU A 487 14.56 -5.99 -14.40
N LEU A 488 15.35 -5.35 -13.55
CA LEU A 488 16.78 -5.15 -13.76
C LEU A 488 17.59 -5.97 -12.76
N LYS A 489 18.73 -6.52 -13.18
CA LYS A 489 19.62 -7.30 -12.30
C LYS A 489 21.02 -6.74 -12.27
N ASN A 490 21.63 -6.68 -11.08
CA ASN A 490 23.04 -6.38 -10.93
C ASN A 490 23.88 -7.66 -11.14
N VAL A 491 24.48 -7.77 -12.32
CA VAL A 491 25.42 -8.84 -12.71
C VAL A 491 26.88 -8.47 -12.45
N GLY A 492 27.12 -7.28 -11.89
CA GLY A 492 28.43 -6.77 -11.54
C GLY A 492 29.06 -7.47 -10.33
N SER A 493 30.18 -6.91 -9.86
CA SER A 493 30.97 -7.48 -8.75
C SER A 493 30.84 -6.75 -7.42
N ALA A 494 30.08 -5.65 -7.39
CA ALA A 494 29.83 -4.85 -6.20
C ALA A 494 28.41 -4.27 -6.23
N ALA A 495 27.88 -3.93 -5.05
CA ALA A 495 26.66 -3.15 -4.94
C ALA A 495 26.85 -1.77 -5.60
N CYS A 496 25.83 -1.29 -6.29
CA CYS A 496 25.89 -0.04 -7.04
C CYS A 496 24.52 0.65 -7.08
N SER A 497 24.47 1.90 -7.52
CA SER A 497 23.21 2.67 -7.59
C SER A 497 22.64 2.71 -9.00
N LEU A 498 21.32 2.50 -9.12
CA LEU A 498 20.56 2.72 -10.35
C LEU A 498 20.16 4.20 -10.56
N HIS A 499 20.61 5.11 -9.71
CA HIS A 499 20.29 6.55 -9.86
C HIS A 499 20.65 7.06 -11.27
N GLY A 500 19.66 7.67 -11.93
CA GLY A 500 19.76 8.28 -13.25
C GLY A 500 19.68 7.30 -14.41
N TRP A 501 19.57 5.99 -14.14
CA TRP A 501 19.29 5.02 -15.19
C TRP A 501 17.87 5.26 -15.71
N HIS A 502 17.72 5.18 -17.02
CA HIS A 502 16.49 5.51 -17.72
C HIS A 502 15.98 4.29 -18.48
N ILE A 503 14.70 4.01 -18.35
CA ILE A 503 13.99 2.95 -19.05
C ILE A 503 13.05 3.63 -20.04
N ALA A 504 13.23 3.38 -21.32
CA ALA A 504 12.43 3.98 -22.36
C ALA A 504 11.64 2.92 -23.14
N ASP A 505 10.43 3.32 -23.49
CA ASP A 505 9.57 2.60 -24.43
C ASP A 505 10.04 2.81 -25.88
N GLY A 506 9.87 1.80 -26.73
CA GLY A 506 10.28 1.81 -28.14
C GLY A 506 9.42 2.74 -28.99
N GLY A 507 8.17 2.99 -28.60
CA GLY A 507 7.31 3.99 -29.22
C GLY A 507 7.79 5.43 -29.02
N THR A 508 8.52 5.69 -27.93
CA THR A 508 8.96 7.04 -27.50
C THR A 508 10.47 7.24 -27.51
N TYR A 509 11.23 6.21 -27.86
CA TYR A 509 12.70 6.25 -27.91
C TYR A 509 13.22 7.21 -28.99
N ASP A 510 14.06 8.18 -28.60
CA ASP A 510 14.79 9.04 -29.53
C ASP A 510 16.23 8.56 -29.72
N SER A 511 16.47 7.87 -30.84
CA SER A 511 17.81 7.41 -31.22
C SER A 511 18.87 8.52 -31.39
N ASN A 512 18.48 9.79 -31.54
CA ASN A 512 19.41 10.92 -31.65
C ASN A 512 19.79 11.51 -30.28
N ASP A 513 18.91 11.34 -29.29
CA ASP A 513 19.13 11.75 -27.91
C ASP A 513 18.41 10.77 -26.97
N PRO A 514 19.02 9.60 -26.71
CA PRO A 514 18.43 8.55 -25.86
C PRO A 514 17.99 9.07 -24.49
N SER A 515 18.72 10.06 -23.95
CA SER A 515 18.43 10.67 -22.65
C SER A 515 17.17 11.56 -22.63
N SER A 516 16.67 11.92 -23.81
CA SER A 516 15.43 12.69 -24.00
C SER A 516 14.21 11.82 -24.31
N SER A 517 14.40 10.50 -24.43
CA SER A 517 13.31 9.55 -24.64
C SER A 517 12.26 9.72 -23.54
N THR A 518 10.99 9.57 -23.91
CA THR A 518 9.91 9.63 -22.92
C THR A 518 9.86 8.27 -22.23
N GLY A 519 9.98 8.23 -20.91
CA GLY A 519 10.12 6.98 -20.17
C GLY A 519 10.28 7.23 -18.69
N PHE A 520 10.86 6.27 -17.97
CA PHE A 520 11.03 6.31 -16.53
C PHE A 520 12.49 6.43 -16.14
N THR A 521 12.81 7.43 -15.30
CA THR A 521 14.16 7.59 -14.74
C THR A 521 14.15 7.13 -13.30
N ILE A 522 14.99 6.15 -12.99
CA ILE A 522 15.17 5.65 -11.62
C ILE A 522 15.82 6.75 -10.80
N THR A 523 15.07 7.28 -9.84
CA THR A 523 15.51 8.39 -9.00
C THR A 523 16.54 7.94 -7.99
N GLY A 524 16.43 6.73 -7.42
CA GLY A 524 17.54 6.06 -6.73
C GLY A 524 17.19 4.74 -6.07
N TYR A 525 18.00 3.72 -6.33
CA TYR A 525 17.89 2.36 -5.78
C TYR A 525 19.30 1.77 -5.67
N ALA A 526 19.67 1.23 -4.49
CA ALA A 526 20.95 0.54 -4.33
C ALA A 526 20.72 -0.95 -4.59
N LEU A 527 21.42 -1.48 -5.59
CA LEU A 527 21.26 -2.85 -6.04
C LEU A 527 22.50 -3.65 -5.64
N GLY A 528 22.36 -4.59 -4.71
CA GLY A 528 23.39 -5.54 -4.32
C GLY A 528 23.76 -6.49 -5.45
N VAL A 529 24.89 -7.18 -5.32
CA VAL A 529 25.34 -8.15 -6.36
C VAL A 529 24.34 -9.31 -6.44
N GLY A 530 23.82 -9.55 -7.64
CA GLY A 530 22.80 -10.58 -7.90
C GLY A 530 21.39 -10.20 -7.49
N GLU A 531 21.18 -9.01 -6.92
CA GLU A 531 19.85 -8.52 -6.57
C GLU A 531 19.11 -7.96 -7.79
N TYR A 532 17.80 -7.79 -7.60
CA TYR A 532 16.85 -7.33 -8.60
C TYR A 532 16.21 -6.00 -8.21
N TRP A 533 15.99 -5.15 -9.20
CA TRP A 533 15.06 -4.04 -9.15
C TRP A 533 13.82 -4.43 -9.95
N LEU A 534 12.65 -4.20 -9.37
CA LEU A 534 11.35 -4.45 -9.98
C LEU A 534 10.60 -3.14 -10.10
N GLY A 535 10.19 -2.80 -11.32
CA GLY A 535 9.19 -1.78 -11.58
C GLY A 535 7.95 -2.42 -12.19
N TYR A 536 6.79 -2.11 -11.65
CA TYR A 536 5.48 -2.43 -12.24
C TYR A 536 4.87 -1.16 -12.84
N GLU A 537 4.00 -1.29 -13.84
CA GLU A 537 3.32 -0.14 -14.42
C GLU A 537 2.48 0.59 -13.36
N ASP A 538 2.52 1.92 -13.41
CA ASP A 538 1.75 2.86 -12.57
C ASP A 538 1.97 2.75 -11.05
N GLU A 539 2.86 1.87 -10.61
CA GLU A 539 3.32 1.80 -9.23
C GLU A 539 4.19 3.00 -8.84
N VAL A 540 4.23 3.26 -7.52
CA VAL A 540 4.96 4.39 -6.95
C VAL A 540 6.45 4.31 -7.32
N GLU A 541 6.94 5.39 -7.94
CA GLU A 541 8.31 5.50 -8.43
C GLU A 541 8.72 4.36 -9.38
N SER A 542 7.80 4.03 -10.29
CA SER A 542 7.99 3.13 -11.41
C SER A 542 7.61 3.80 -12.74
N PHE A 543 7.63 3.05 -13.83
CA PHE A 543 7.20 3.50 -15.14
C PHE A 543 5.67 3.55 -15.26
N THR A 544 5.17 4.42 -16.12
CA THR A 544 3.73 4.68 -16.31
C THR A 544 3.32 4.44 -17.77
N PHE A 545 4.10 3.65 -18.50
CA PHE A 545 3.85 3.33 -19.90
C PHE A 545 3.55 1.84 -20.01
N GLY A 546 2.49 1.50 -20.74
CA GLY A 546 2.16 0.11 -21.01
C GLY A 546 3.12 -0.50 -22.02
N LEU A 547 3.27 -1.81 -21.94
CA LEU A 547 4.09 -2.64 -22.81
C LEU A 547 3.19 -3.40 -23.79
N SER A 548 3.37 -3.16 -25.09
CA SER A 548 2.53 -3.80 -26.11
C SER A 548 2.75 -5.31 -26.23
N LYS A 549 1.68 -6.10 -26.02
CA LYS A 549 1.61 -7.56 -26.34
C LYS A 549 1.95 -7.92 -27.79
N GLY A 550 1.95 -6.93 -28.70
CA GLY A 550 2.34 -7.09 -30.10
C GLY A 550 3.85 -7.15 -30.34
N GLY A 551 4.64 -6.94 -29.29
CA GLY A 551 6.08 -6.81 -29.33
C GLY A 551 6.52 -5.36 -29.32
N GLU A 552 7.32 -4.99 -28.34
CA GLU A 552 7.82 -3.63 -28.13
C GLU A 552 9.24 -3.63 -27.57
N ASP A 553 10.06 -2.70 -28.04
CA ASP A 553 11.43 -2.59 -27.55
C ASP A 553 11.45 -1.80 -26.25
N VAL A 554 12.06 -2.34 -25.21
CA VAL A 554 12.42 -1.63 -23.99
C VAL A 554 13.92 -1.37 -24.00
N TYR A 555 14.28 -0.11 -23.78
CA TYR A 555 15.66 0.35 -23.77
C TYR A 555 16.10 0.66 -22.34
N LEU A 556 17.20 0.05 -21.91
CA LEU A 556 17.90 0.43 -20.69
C LEU A 556 19.04 1.39 -21.04
N ILE A 557 18.97 2.60 -20.51
CA ILE A 557 19.88 3.70 -20.84
C ILE A 557 20.60 4.14 -19.57
N ALA A 558 21.93 4.14 -19.60
CA ALA A 558 22.75 4.64 -18.51
C ALA A 558 22.63 6.16 -18.36
N PRO A 559 22.98 6.74 -17.20
CA PRO A 559 22.84 8.19 -16.96
C PRO A 559 23.66 9.08 -17.91
N ASP A 560 24.66 8.53 -18.61
CA ASP A 560 25.44 9.25 -19.62
C ASP A 560 24.82 9.19 -21.04
N GLY A 561 23.64 8.58 -21.18
CA GLY A 561 22.91 8.40 -22.43
C GLY A 561 23.31 7.15 -23.22
N THR A 562 24.20 6.31 -22.69
CA THR A 562 24.57 5.03 -23.33
C THR A 562 23.42 4.04 -23.24
N VAL A 563 22.91 3.54 -24.36
CA VAL A 563 22.01 2.37 -24.37
C VAL A 563 22.84 1.14 -23.96
N VAL A 564 22.49 0.57 -22.81
CA VAL A 564 23.18 -0.57 -22.20
C VAL A 564 22.55 -1.88 -22.62
N ASP A 565 21.22 -1.90 -22.67
CA ASP A 565 20.47 -3.08 -23.05
C ASP A 565 19.26 -2.67 -23.91
N GLN A 566 18.87 -3.55 -24.82
CA GLN A 566 17.67 -3.38 -25.66
C GLN A 566 17.00 -4.74 -25.77
N VAL A 567 15.74 -4.77 -25.39
CA VAL A 567 14.96 -6.00 -25.33
C VAL A 567 13.66 -5.79 -26.06
N THR A 568 13.40 -6.61 -27.07
CA THR A 568 12.04 -6.71 -27.60
C THR A 568 11.25 -7.61 -26.66
N ALA A 569 10.35 -7.02 -25.87
CA ALA A 569 9.36 -7.78 -25.14
C ALA A 569 8.54 -8.58 -26.16
N GLY A 570 8.63 -9.91 -26.12
CA GLY A 570 8.16 -10.79 -27.19
C GLY A 570 6.64 -10.97 -27.21
N SER A 571 6.13 -11.30 -28.40
CA SER A 571 4.71 -11.67 -28.63
C SER A 571 4.51 -13.17 -28.40
N TYR A 572 4.65 -13.63 -27.16
CA TYR A 572 4.61 -15.06 -26.82
C TYR A 572 3.32 -15.56 -26.13
N GLY A 573 2.28 -14.73 -26.00
CA GLY A 573 1.06 -15.09 -25.26
C GLY A 573 1.21 -14.79 -23.77
N ASP A 574 0.68 -15.64 -22.89
CA ASP A 574 0.64 -15.44 -21.42
C ASP A 574 2.00 -15.72 -20.71
N ASP A 575 3.09 -15.95 -21.45
CA ASP A 575 4.42 -16.29 -20.89
C ASP A 575 5.36 -15.05 -20.91
N GLY A 576 6.10 -14.83 -19.83
CA GLY A 576 7.03 -13.72 -19.64
C GLY A 576 8.34 -13.82 -20.42
N ASN A 577 8.96 -12.67 -20.67
CA ASN A 577 10.23 -12.60 -21.38
C ASN A 577 11.39 -12.69 -20.38
N SER A 578 11.98 -13.88 -20.22
CA SER A 578 13.32 -14.00 -19.66
C SER A 578 14.34 -13.60 -20.72
N VAL A 579 14.93 -12.42 -20.55
CA VAL A 579 15.78 -11.85 -21.59
C VAL A 579 17.21 -12.37 -21.54
N ASN A 580 17.74 -12.56 -20.33
CA ASN A 580 19.18 -12.79 -20.15
C ASN A 580 19.47 -13.82 -19.06
N ASN A 581 19.07 -15.09 -19.26
CA ASN A 581 19.70 -16.21 -18.54
C ASN A 581 19.47 -17.63 -19.11
N CYS A 582 18.71 -17.83 -20.18
CA CYS A 582 18.46 -19.17 -20.73
C CYS A 582 19.47 -19.64 -21.80
N GLY A 583 20.59 -18.92 -21.99
CA GLY A 583 21.75 -19.44 -22.74
C GLY A 583 21.61 -19.48 -24.27
N SER A 584 20.47 -19.07 -24.85
CA SER A 584 20.35 -18.76 -26.27
C SER A 584 19.34 -17.63 -26.51
N SER A 585 19.50 -16.91 -27.61
CA SER A 585 19.02 -15.54 -27.82
C SER A 585 17.52 -15.35 -28.06
N ASP A 586 16.65 -16.30 -27.73
CA ASP A 586 15.18 -16.21 -27.93
C ASP A 586 14.45 -17.37 -27.20
N GLU A 587 14.34 -17.35 -25.87
CA GLU A 587 13.51 -18.31 -25.14
C GLU A 587 12.61 -17.60 -24.11
N SER A 588 11.31 -17.87 -24.17
CA SER A 588 10.30 -17.45 -23.18
C SER A 588 10.52 -18.18 -21.86
N ALA A 589 10.26 -17.53 -20.73
CA ALA A 589 10.26 -18.16 -19.41
C ALA A 589 8.95 -17.86 -18.68
N THR A 590 8.63 -18.69 -17.68
CA THR A 590 7.55 -18.32 -16.76
C THR A 590 7.99 -17.09 -15.96
N PRO A 591 7.14 -16.04 -15.85
CA PRO A 591 7.42 -14.85 -15.06
C PRO A 591 7.95 -15.21 -13.67
N SER A 592 9.07 -14.62 -13.26
CA SER A 592 9.73 -14.89 -11.99
C SER A 592 10.21 -13.61 -11.29
N PRO A 593 9.32 -12.65 -11.01
CA PRO A 593 9.72 -11.35 -10.47
C PRO A 593 10.44 -11.50 -9.12
N GLY A 594 11.66 -10.97 -9.05
CA GLY A 594 12.53 -10.97 -7.88
C GLY A 594 13.39 -12.23 -7.74
N ALA A 595 13.40 -13.13 -8.73
CA ALA A 595 14.08 -14.42 -8.66
C ALA A 595 14.93 -14.70 -9.91
N ASP A 596 15.68 -15.80 -9.90
CA ASP A 596 16.38 -16.28 -11.09
C ASP A 596 15.35 -16.78 -12.12
N ASN A 597 15.56 -16.43 -13.40
CA ASN A 597 14.66 -16.79 -14.49
C ASN A 597 14.36 -18.30 -14.52
N ASN A 598 13.07 -18.64 -14.56
CA ASN A 598 12.61 -20.02 -14.64
C ASN A 598 12.66 -20.53 -16.09
N CYS A 599 13.87 -20.84 -16.56
CA CYS A 599 14.11 -21.39 -17.89
C CYS A 599 13.54 -22.81 -18.02
N SER A 600 12.49 -22.97 -18.83
CA SER A 600 11.82 -24.27 -19.10
C SER A 600 12.52 -25.13 -20.15
#